data_AF-A0A537QLH9-F1
#
_entry.id   AF-A0A537QLH9-F1
#
_cell.length_a   1.000
_cell.length_b   1.000
_cell.length_c   1.000
_cell.angle_alpha   90.00
_cell.angle_beta   90.00
_cell.angle_gamma   90.00
#
_symmetry.space_group_name_H-M   'P 1'
#
loop_
_entity.id
_entity.type
_entity.pdbx_description
1 polymer ?
#
loop_
_entity_poly.entity_id
_entity_poly.type
_entity_poly.pdbx_seq_one_letter_code
_entity_poly.pdbx_strand_id
1 'polypeptide(L)'
;MGLGAVKLADMEEYVRIVMALLRGETVEVEIERKTRLIRLLNPELGLINTRDPIPLWVAASGPRAQALTAKLCAGWIATAGDVEGAVAALADMRERWHAAGHKAAALSAVVMTGGAILEEGEPADSPRAIAQAGPRAAMLLHRVADAALAGLPMMSPGYVELARKFTPQGAHYLENHRGHLMFVKPEERPFVTAELIRRTTYTATEGELKERFAALAEAGFSEVAIQIVPGQEHAIEDWGRIRRAFV
;
A
#
# COMPACT_ATOMS: atom_id res chain seq x y z
N MET A 1 -0.72 -10.73 10.31
CA MET A 1 -2.10 -11.01 10.81
C MET A 1 -2.37 -12.48 11.17
N GLY A 2 -1.36 -13.32 11.44
CA GLY A 2 -1.59 -14.70 11.92
C GLY A 2 -2.05 -15.73 10.90
N LEU A 3 -2.20 -15.33 9.64
CA LEU A 3 -2.56 -16.18 8.51
C LEU A 3 -1.52 -16.01 7.40
N GLY A 4 -1.38 -17.05 6.58
CA GLY A 4 -0.63 -16.94 5.33
C GLY A 4 -1.32 -16.04 4.32
N ALA A 5 -0.59 -15.65 3.27
CA ALA A 5 -1.18 -14.93 2.14
C ALA A 5 -2.30 -15.78 1.49
N VAL A 6 -3.40 -15.13 1.11
CA VAL A 6 -4.45 -15.74 0.29
C VAL A 6 -3.82 -16.24 -1.01
N LYS A 7 -4.27 -17.40 -1.52
CA LYS A 7 -3.78 -17.91 -2.79
C LYS A 7 -4.22 -16.97 -3.92
N LEU A 8 -3.32 -16.67 -4.84
CA LEU A 8 -3.61 -15.78 -5.97
C LEU A 8 -4.73 -16.32 -6.87
N ALA A 9 -4.88 -17.65 -6.98
CA ALA A 9 -5.99 -18.25 -7.72
C ALA A 9 -7.35 -17.96 -7.06
N ASP A 10 -7.43 -18.02 -5.72
CA ASP A 10 -8.66 -17.71 -4.98
C ASP A 10 -9.01 -16.22 -5.12
N MET A 11 -8.00 -15.35 -5.08
CA MET A 11 -8.18 -13.91 -5.32
C MET A 11 -8.64 -13.63 -6.76
N GLU A 12 -8.01 -14.27 -7.76
CA GLU A 12 -8.39 -14.13 -9.17
C GLU A 12 -9.87 -14.50 -9.38
N GLU A 13 -10.29 -15.64 -8.82
CA GLU A 13 -11.66 -16.12 -8.93
C GLU A 13 -12.65 -15.17 -8.22
N TYR A 14 -12.30 -14.71 -7.02
CA TYR A 14 -13.11 -13.73 -6.29
C TYR A 14 -13.28 -12.43 -7.10
N VAL A 15 -12.21 -11.91 -7.68
CA VAL A 15 -12.24 -10.71 -8.53
C VAL A 15 -13.11 -10.93 -9.77
N ARG A 16 -12.96 -12.07 -10.45
CA ARG A 16 -13.78 -12.42 -11.63
C ARG A 16 -15.27 -12.36 -11.28
N ILE A 17 -15.67 -12.96 -10.15
CA ILE A 17 -17.06 -13.00 -9.68
C ILE A 17 -17.56 -11.60 -9.34
N VAL A 18 -16.85 -10.86 -8.49
CA VAL A 18 -17.28 -9.52 -8.07
C VAL A 18 -17.41 -8.57 -9.27
N MET A 19 -16.43 -8.58 -10.18
CA MET A 19 -16.48 -7.72 -11.36
C MET A 19 -17.62 -8.10 -12.32
N ALA A 20 -17.96 -9.40 -12.43
CA ALA A 20 -19.14 -9.84 -13.18
C ALA A 20 -20.45 -9.32 -12.55
N LEU A 21 -20.58 -9.42 -11.22
CA LEU A 21 -21.73 -8.90 -10.49
C LEU A 21 -21.88 -7.38 -10.67
N LEU A 22 -20.78 -6.63 -10.61
CA LEU A 22 -20.79 -5.17 -10.81
C LEU A 22 -21.19 -4.78 -12.24
N ARG A 23 -20.95 -5.64 -13.23
CA ARG A 23 -21.46 -5.49 -14.61
C ARG A 23 -22.91 -5.95 -14.79
N GLY A 24 -23.58 -6.39 -13.72
CA GLY A 24 -24.96 -6.89 -13.75
C GLY A 24 -25.09 -8.30 -14.35
N GLU A 25 -23.99 -9.03 -14.49
CA GLU A 25 -24.00 -10.38 -15.05
C GLU A 25 -24.55 -11.40 -14.05
N THR A 26 -25.09 -12.50 -14.58
CA THR A 26 -25.32 -13.72 -13.78
C THR A 26 -24.08 -14.60 -13.90
N VAL A 27 -23.49 -14.97 -12.77
CA VAL A 27 -22.23 -15.72 -12.73
C VAL A 27 -22.35 -16.98 -11.89
N GLU A 28 -21.66 -18.03 -12.32
CA GLU A 28 -21.52 -19.28 -11.56
C GLU A 28 -20.42 -19.16 -10.50
N VAL A 29 -20.70 -19.63 -9.29
CA VAL A 29 -19.79 -19.66 -8.13
C VAL A 29 -19.99 -20.92 -7.29
N GLU A 30 -18.92 -21.41 -6.66
CA GLU A 30 -19.01 -22.42 -5.61
C GLU A 30 -19.21 -21.75 -4.24
N ILE A 31 -20.36 -22.01 -3.59
CA ILE A 31 -20.67 -21.56 -2.23
C ILE A 31 -21.06 -22.80 -1.43
N GLU A 32 -20.44 -23.02 -0.27
CA GLU A 32 -20.69 -24.19 0.57
C GLU A 32 -20.58 -25.53 -0.19
N ARG A 33 -19.58 -25.65 -1.07
CA ARG A 33 -19.36 -26.81 -1.96
C ARG A 33 -20.51 -27.07 -2.94
N LYS A 34 -21.29 -26.05 -3.26
CA LYS A 34 -22.39 -26.12 -4.24
C LYS A 34 -22.23 -25.05 -5.29
N THR A 35 -22.33 -25.47 -6.54
CA THR A 35 -22.37 -24.56 -7.69
C THR A 35 -23.71 -23.83 -7.74
N ARG A 36 -23.68 -22.49 -7.79
CA ARG A 36 -24.86 -21.62 -7.85
C ARG A 36 -24.67 -20.52 -8.87
N LEU A 37 -25.75 -20.18 -9.56
CA LEU A 37 -25.85 -18.93 -10.30
C LEU A 37 -26.25 -17.81 -9.34
N ILE A 38 -25.49 -16.72 -9.36
CA ILE A 38 -25.74 -15.54 -8.53
C ILE A 38 -25.75 -14.28 -9.41
N ARG A 39 -26.50 -13.28 -8.97
CA ARG A 39 -26.56 -11.93 -9.55
C ARG A 39 -27.03 -10.92 -8.50
N LEU A 40 -26.78 -9.63 -8.72
CA LEU A 40 -27.41 -8.58 -7.92
C LEU A 40 -28.91 -8.51 -8.23
N LEU A 41 -29.74 -8.40 -7.20
CA LEU A 41 -31.19 -8.32 -7.31
C LEU A 41 -31.66 -6.87 -7.22
N ASN A 42 -32.75 -6.58 -7.92
CA ASN A 42 -33.41 -5.27 -7.94
C ASN A 42 -32.51 -4.09 -8.38
N PRO A 43 -31.71 -4.22 -9.47
CA PRO A 43 -30.81 -3.14 -9.92
C PRO A 43 -31.56 -1.85 -10.30
N GLU A 44 -32.84 -1.94 -10.64
CA GLU A 44 -33.72 -0.81 -10.91
C GLU A 44 -33.91 0.13 -9.71
N LEU A 45 -33.74 -0.35 -8.48
CA LEU A 45 -33.84 0.46 -7.26
C LEU A 45 -32.60 1.33 -7.00
N GLY A 46 -31.50 1.10 -7.72
CA GLY A 46 -30.28 1.92 -7.59
C GLY A 46 -29.58 1.84 -6.23
N LEU A 47 -29.84 0.79 -5.43
CA LEU A 47 -29.25 0.61 -4.09
C LEU A 47 -27.75 0.30 -4.13
N ILE A 48 -27.29 -0.26 -5.25
CA ILE A 48 -25.88 -0.52 -5.55
C ILE A 48 -25.57 0.22 -6.84
N ASN A 49 -24.51 1.01 -6.85
CA ASN A 49 -24.07 1.65 -8.07
C ASN A 49 -23.45 0.60 -9.01
N THR A 50 -24.14 0.29 -10.09
CA THR A 50 -23.69 -0.59 -11.18
C THR A 50 -23.74 0.11 -12.55
N ARG A 51 -24.03 1.41 -12.56
CA ARG A 51 -24.17 2.22 -13.78
C ARG A 51 -22.86 2.93 -14.11
N ASP A 52 -22.19 3.45 -13.10
CA ASP A 52 -20.89 4.09 -13.29
C ASP A 52 -19.80 3.00 -13.42
N PRO A 53 -18.82 3.16 -14.33
CA PRO A 53 -17.69 2.24 -14.43
C PRO A 53 -16.93 2.17 -13.11
N ILE A 54 -16.79 0.95 -12.56
CA ILE A 54 -16.00 0.70 -11.35
C ILE A 54 -14.68 0.06 -11.77
N PRO A 55 -13.55 0.80 -11.75
CA PRO A 55 -12.25 0.24 -12.12
C PRO A 55 -11.73 -0.70 -11.03
N LEU A 56 -10.99 -1.72 -11.44
CA LEU A 56 -10.26 -2.62 -10.54
C LEU A 56 -8.86 -2.08 -10.29
N TRP A 57 -8.48 -1.97 -9.02
CA TRP A 57 -7.11 -1.65 -8.59
C TRP A 57 -6.57 -2.75 -7.69
N VAL A 58 -5.29 -3.11 -7.88
CA VAL A 58 -4.63 -4.16 -7.11
C VAL A 58 -3.32 -3.64 -6.53
N ALA A 59 -3.21 -3.69 -5.21
CA ALA A 59 -1.93 -3.49 -4.51
C ALA A 59 -1.07 -4.76 -4.62
N ALA A 60 0.07 -4.66 -5.30
CA ALA A 60 0.92 -5.82 -5.59
C ALA A 60 2.40 -5.46 -5.56
N SER A 61 3.16 -6.11 -4.69
CA SER A 61 4.63 -5.94 -4.60
C SER A 61 5.41 -7.13 -5.13
N GLY A 62 4.85 -8.34 -5.08
CA GLY A 62 5.54 -9.56 -5.53
C GLY A 62 5.29 -9.86 -7.02
N PRO A 63 6.23 -10.54 -7.71
CA PRO A 63 6.18 -10.73 -9.16
C PRO A 63 4.94 -11.52 -9.62
N ARG A 64 4.48 -12.49 -8.83
CA ARG A 64 3.25 -13.26 -9.15
C ARG A 64 1.99 -12.40 -9.00
N ALA A 65 1.96 -11.52 -8.00
CA ALA A 65 0.83 -10.61 -7.81
C ALA A 65 0.80 -9.54 -8.91
N GLN A 66 1.95 -8.99 -9.30
CA GLN A 66 2.07 -8.09 -10.45
C GLN A 66 1.63 -8.74 -11.77
N ALA A 67 2.02 -10.01 -12.01
CA ALA A 67 1.55 -10.76 -13.17
C ALA A 67 0.02 -10.96 -13.16
N LEU A 68 -0.58 -11.18 -11.98
CA LEU A 68 -2.04 -11.24 -11.85
C LEU A 68 -2.69 -9.87 -12.10
N THR A 69 -2.13 -8.78 -11.57
CA THR A 69 -2.58 -7.41 -11.85
C THR A 69 -2.60 -7.13 -13.35
N ALA A 70 -1.54 -7.53 -14.07
CA ALA A 70 -1.46 -7.43 -15.51
C ALA A 70 -2.52 -8.29 -16.20
N LYS A 71 -2.63 -9.58 -15.87
CA LYS A 71 -3.65 -10.49 -16.43
C LYS A 71 -5.08 -9.95 -16.28
N LEU A 72 -5.38 -9.29 -15.17
CA LEU A 72 -6.69 -8.71 -14.88
C LEU A 72 -6.92 -7.34 -15.54
N CYS A 73 -5.92 -6.78 -16.23
CA CYS A 73 -5.92 -5.42 -16.75
C CYS A 73 -6.30 -4.38 -15.67
N ALA A 74 -5.86 -4.60 -14.43
CA ALA A 74 -6.17 -3.76 -13.29
C ALA A 74 -5.19 -2.58 -13.19
N GLY A 75 -5.65 -1.46 -12.63
CA GLY A 75 -4.76 -0.42 -12.13
C GLY A 75 -3.86 -0.98 -11.02
N TRP A 76 -2.62 -0.50 -10.95
CA TRP A 76 -1.63 -0.99 -10.02
C TRP A 76 -1.38 0.00 -8.88
N ILE A 77 -1.39 -0.49 -7.64
CA ILE A 77 -0.99 0.29 -6.46
C ILE A 77 0.36 -0.24 -5.96
N ALA A 78 1.39 0.59 -6.10
CA ALA A 78 2.70 0.36 -5.54
C ALA A 78 2.76 0.86 -4.08
N THR A 79 3.61 0.25 -3.28
CA THR A 79 4.08 0.86 -2.02
C THR A 79 5.58 1.03 -2.11
N ALA A 80 6.05 2.27 -1.97
CA ALA A 80 7.46 2.60 -2.03
C ALA A 80 7.85 3.55 -0.90
N GLY A 81 9.11 3.47 -0.46
CA GLY A 81 9.67 4.35 0.56
C GLY A 81 10.38 5.58 -0.01
N ASP A 82 10.86 5.48 -1.25
CA ASP A 82 11.61 6.51 -1.96
C ASP A 82 11.33 6.43 -3.47
N VAL A 83 11.94 7.34 -4.24
CA VAL A 83 11.76 7.43 -5.69
C VAL A 83 12.44 6.27 -6.41
N GLU A 84 13.68 5.94 -6.04
CA GLU A 84 14.45 4.86 -6.68
C GLU A 84 13.72 3.52 -6.62
N GLY A 85 13.24 3.13 -5.43
CA GLY A 85 12.46 1.92 -5.23
C GLY A 85 11.13 1.94 -5.97
N ALA A 86 10.47 3.10 -6.07
CA ALA A 86 9.24 3.24 -6.85
C ALA A 86 9.49 3.03 -8.36
N VAL A 87 10.55 3.62 -8.90
CA VAL A 87 10.94 3.49 -10.32
C VAL A 87 11.31 2.04 -10.65
N ALA A 88 12.08 1.39 -9.78
CA ALA A 88 12.42 -0.02 -9.94
C ALA A 88 11.16 -0.92 -9.94
N ALA A 89 10.25 -0.72 -8.99
CA ALA A 89 9.00 -1.46 -8.91
C ALA A 89 8.09 -1.23 -10.14
N LEU A 90 8.08 0.00 -10.69
CA LEU A 90 7.32 0.33 -11.90
C LEU A 90 7.92 -0.35 -13.14
N ALA A 91 9.25 -0.39 -13.27
CA ALA A 91 9.92 -1.13 -14.34
C ALA A 91 9.54 -2.61 -14.29
N ASP A 92 9.56 -3.20 -13.09
CA ASP A 92 9.12 -4.57 -12.86
C ASP A 92 7.67 -4.77 -13.30
N MET A 93 6.75 -3.92 -12.84
CA MET A 93 5.33 -4.02 -13.21
C MET A 93 5.12 -3.89 -14.73
N ARG A 94 5.85 -2.99 -15.40
CA ARG A 94 5.78 -2.81 -16.86
C ARG A 94 6.22 -4.05 -17.62
N GLU A 95 7.26 -4.74 -17.16
CA GLU A 95 7.67 -6.03 -17.76
C GLU A 95 6.53 -7.05 -17.71
N ARG A 96 5.86 -7.20 -16.55
CA ARG A 96 4.73 -8.12 -16.40
C ARG A 96 3.51 -7.67 -17.23
N TRP A 97 3.27 -6.37 -17.29
CA TRP A 97 2.22 -5.76 -18.11
C TRP A 97 2.41 -6.07 -19.60
N HIS A 98 3.63 -5.91 -20.10
CA HIS A 98 4.00 -6.26 -21.46
C HIS A 98 3.92 -7.77 -21.74
N ALA A 99 4.38 -8.60 -20.80
CA ALA A 99 4.28 -10.05 -20.92
C ALA A 99 2.82 -10.55 -21.00
N ALA A 100 1.87 -9.82 -20.43
CA ALA A 100 0.44 -10.08 -20.57
C ALA A 100 -0.18 -9.54 -21.89
N GLY A 101 0.63 -8.94 -22.77
CA GLY A 101 0.20 -8.44 -24.07
C GLY A 101 -0.36 -7.01 -24.08
N HIS A 102 -0.22 -6.27 -22.97
CA HIS A 102 -0.72 -4.90 -22.89
C HIS A 102 0.30 -3.86 -23.38
N LYS A 103 -0.22 -2.72 -23.86
CA LYS A 103 0.59 -1.54 -24.21
C LYS A 103 0.99 -0.80 -22.93
N ALA A 104 2.20 -0.23 -22.91
CA ALA A 104 2.73 0.48 -21.74
C ALA A 104 1.80 1.63 -21.27
N ALA A 105 1.30 2.43 -22.21
CA ALA A 105 0.44 3.58 -21.92
C ALA A 105 -0.93 3.22 -21.31
N ALA A 106 -1.30 1.93 -21.29
CA ALA A 106 -2.54 1.48 -20.68
C ALA A 106 -2.42 1.21 -19.16
N LEU A 107 -1.20 1.20 -18.61
CA LEU A 107 -0.99 0.96 -17.19
C LEU A 107 -1.26 2.24 -16.38
N SER A 108 -2.33 2.25 -15.59
CA SER A 108 -2.53 3.22 -14.52
C SER A 108 -1.79 2.76 -13.26
N ALA A 109 -0.90 3.60 -12.75
CA ALA A 109 -0.04 3.27 -11.61
C ALA A 109 -0.14 4.36 -10.53
N VAL A 110 -0.52 3.95 -9.32
CA VAL A 110 -0.53 4.78 -8.11
C VAL A 110 0.64 4.37 -7.24
N VAL A 111 1.35 5.34 -6.66
CA VAL A 111 2.22 5.07 -5.51
C VAL A 111 1.51 5.48 -4.22
N MET A 112 1.28 4.51 -3.34
CA MET A 112 0.74 4.73 -2.00
C MET A 112 1.87 4.85 -0.99
N THR A 113 1.91 5.99 -0.30
CA THR A 113 2.99 6.34 0.63
C THR A 113 2.49 7.23 1.77
N GLY A 114 3.41 7.73 2.59
CA GLY A 114 3.18 8.70 3.65
C GLY A 114 4.48 9.38 4.04
N GLY A 115 4.40 10.39 4.89
CA GLY A 115 5.56 11.17 5.33
C GLY A 115 5.15 12.44 6.06
N ALA A 116 6.09 13.37 6.19
CA ALA A 116 5.86 14.70 6.73
C ALA A 116 6.56 15.74 5.85
N ILE A 117 5.90 16.88 5.63
CA ILE A 117 6.56 18.04 5.03
C ILE A 117 7.28 18.78 6.15
N LEU A 118 8.60 18.83 6.08
CA LEU A 118 9.46 19.43 7.11
C LEU A 118 9.61 20.93 6.88
N GLU A 119 9.64 21.68 7.99
CA GLU A 119 10.14 23.05 7.98
C GLU A 119 11.67 23.07 7.79
N GLU A 120 12.21 24.22 7.38
CA GLU A 120 13.66 24.37 7.20
C GLU A 120 14.41 24.09 8.51
N GLY A 121 15.36 23.17 8.47
CA GLY A 121 16.12 22.72 9.64
C GLY A 121 15.37 21.80 10.61
N GLU A 122 14.11 21.43 10.35
CA GLU A 122 13.38 20.49 11.19
C GLU A 122 13.96 19.06 11.05
N PRO A 123 14.30 18.38 12.16
CA PRO A 123 14.77 17.01 12.08
C PRO A 123 13.63 16.06 11.70
N ALA A 124 13.94 15.05 10.88
CA ALA A 124 12.96 14.06 10.43
C ALA A 124 12.38 13.18 11.56
N ASP A 125 12.95 13.22 12.77
CA ASP A 125 12.44 12.58 13.98
C ASP A 125 11.94 13.58 15.04
N SER A 126 11.59 14.80 14.62
CA SER A 126 10.82 15.74 15.45
C SER A 126 9.52 15.07 15.94
N PRO A 127 8.96 15.50 17.09
CA PRO A 127 7.69 14.95 17.58
C PRO A 127 6.57 14.97 16.53
N ARG A 128 6.51 16.04 15.72
CA ARG A 128 5.53 16.20 14.64
C ARG A 128 5.82 15.27 13.46
N ALA A 129 7.07 15.23 12.99
CA ALA A 129 7.48 14.36 11.89
C ALA A 129 7.23 12.89 12.24
N ILE A 130 7.44 12.47 13.49
CA ILE A 130 7.13 11.13 13.94
C ILE A 130 5.63 10.86 13.98
N ALA A 131 4.83 11.81 14.42
CA ALA A 131 3.38 11.64 14.43
C ALA A 131 2.83 11.41 13.01
N GLN A 132 3.39 12.09 11.99
CA GLN A 132 2.93 11.98 10.61
C GLN A 132 3.60 10.85 9.81
N ALA A 133 4.92 10.71 9.90
CA ALA A 133 5.72 9.79 9.08
C ALA A 133 6.10 8.49 9.82
N GLY A 134 6.18 8.53 11.15
CA GLY A 134 6.61 7.42 11.98
C GLY A 134 5.81 6.13 11.77
N PRO A 135 4.47 6.15 11.66
CA PRO A 135 3.68 4.94 11.44
C PRO A 135 4.02 4.24 10.12
N ARG A 136 4.32 5.01 9.07
CA ARG A 136 4.77 4.48 7.78
C ARG A 136 6.16 3.85 7.88
N ALA A 137 7.08 4.48 8.61
CA ALA A 137 8.40 3.91 8.87
C ALA A 137 8.31 2.62 9.71
N ALA A 138 7.48 2.60 10.75
CA ALA A 138 7.25 1.45 11.62
C ALA A 138 6.67 0.25 10.84
N MET A 139 5.83 0.49 9.84
CA MET A 139 5.31 -0.55 8.93
C MET A 139 6.40 -1.50 8.41
N LEU A 140 7.58 -0.99 8.07
CA LEU A 140 8.68 -1.82 7.59
C LEU A 140 9.32 -2.67 8.69
N LEU A 141 9.37 -2.16 9.93
CA LEU A 141 9.80 -2.93 11.09
C LEU A 141 8.83 -4.10 11.31
N HIS A 142 7.53 -3.85 11.22
CA HIS A 142 6.50 -4.89 11.39
C HIS A 142 6.67 -5.99 10.34
N ARG A 143 6.90 -5.60 9.07
CA ARG A 143 7.16 -6.53 7.96
C ARG A 143 8.41 -7.37 8.19
N VAL A 144 9.49 -6.75 8.66
CA VAL A 144 10.75 -7.43 8.96
C VAL A 144 10.58 -8.43 10.11
N ALA A 145 9.86 -8.06 11.18
CA ALA A 145 9.54 -8.97 12.27
C ALA A 145 8.68 -10.16 11.79
N ASP A 146 7.63 -9.93 11.00
CA ASP A 146 6.80 -11.00 10.45
C ASP A 146 7.62 -11.97 9.58
N ALA A 147 8.51 -11.45 8.73
CA ALA A 147 9.41 -12.27 7.93
C ALA A 147 10.36 -13.12 8.81
N ALA A 148 10.98 -12.51 9.82
CA ALA A 148 11.88 -13.20 10.73
C ALA A 148 11.17 -14.26 11.59
N LEU A 149 9.96 -13.96 12.07
CA LEU A 149 9.13 -14.90 12.83
C LEU A 149 8.60 -16.04 11.96
N ALA A 150 8.48 -15.84 10.65
CA ALA A 150 8.21 -16.89 9.66
C ALA A 150 9.46 -17.66 9.21
N GLY A 151 10.64 -17.39 9.79
CA GLY A 151 11.88 -18.12 9.53
C GLY A 151 12.75 -17.58 8.39
N LEU A 152 12.45 -16.39 7.86
CA LEU A 152 13.32 -15.70 6.89
C LEU A 152 14.49 -15.00 7.58
N PRO A 153 15.59 -14.68 6.86
CA PRO A 153 16.75 -14.01 7.44
C PRO A 153 16.39 -12.74 8.21
N MET A 154 17.00 -12.57 9.39
CA MET A 154 16.73 -11.42 10.26
C MET A 154 17.35 -10.16 9.68
N MET A 155 16.50 -9.20 9.33
CA MET A 155 16.87 -7.80 9.23
C MET A 155 16.51 -7.11 10.55
N SER A 156 17.20 -6.02 10.92
CA SER A 156 16.91 -5.25 12.15
C SER A 156 16.77 -6.10 13.43
N PRO A 157 17.82 -6.82 13.86
CA PRO A 157 17.74 -7.82 14.93
C PRO A 157 17.14 -7.28 16.24
N GLY A 158 17.44 -6.02 16.62
CA GLY A 158 16.88 -5.44 17.84
C GLY A 158 15.34 -5.31 17.84
N TYR A 159 14.73 -4.97 16.70
CA TYR A 159 13.26 -4.92 16.60
C TYR A 159 12.67 -6.34 16.60
N VAL A 160 13.33 -7.29 15.95
CA VAL A 160 12.92 -8.71 15.98
C VAL A 160 12.96 -9.27 17.40
N GLU A 161 13.98 -8.93 18.18
CA GLU A 161 14.08 -9.32 19.60
C GLU A 161 12.97 -8.70 20.46
N LEU A 162 12.59 -7.45 20.20
CA LEU A 162 11.40 -6.83 20.81
C LEU A 162 10.14 -7.61 20.42
N ALA A 163 9.95 -7.88 19.12
CA ALA A 163 8.75 -8.55 18.62
C ALA A 163 8.54 -9.96 19.17
N ARG A 164 9.63 -10.70 19.43
CA ARG A 164 9.57 -12.02 20.10
C ARG A 164 9.01 -11.97 21.52
N LYS A 165 9.10 -10.82 22.20
CA LYS A 165 8.58 -10.63 23.56
C LYS A 165 7.11 -10.24 23.58
N PHE A 166 6.51 -9.90 22.44
CA PHE A 166 5.11 -9.52 22.35
C PHE A 166 4.17 -10.64 22.82
N THR A 167 3.09 -10.25 23.47
CA THR A 167 2.08 -11.15 24.03
C THR A 167 0.72 -10.94 23.36
N PRO A 168 -0.15 -11.96 23.34
CA PRO A 168 0.08 -13.32 23.84
C PRO A 168 1.07 -14.11 22.96
N GLN A 169 1.80 -15.04 23.59
CA GLN A 169 2.76 -15.90 22.91
C GLN A 169 2.04 -16.76 21.85
N GLY A 170 2.66 -16.93 20.68
CA GLY A 170 2.00 -17.57 19.53
C GLY A 170 1.10 -16.63 18.72
N ALA A 171 0.87 -15.39 19.17
CA ALA A 171 0.12 -14.38 18.43
C ALA A 171 0.83 -13.02 18.40
N HIS A 172 2.17 -13.03 18.30
CA HIS A 172 3.00 -11.82 18.24
C HIS A 172 2.52 -10.79 17.22
N TYR A 173 1.88 -11.24 16.13
CA TYR A 173 1.33 -10.38 15.09
C TYR A 173 0.30 -9.37 15.61
N LEU A 174 -0.41 -9.66 16.71
CA LEU A 174 -1.40 -8.75 17.31
C LEU A 174 -0.72 -7.48 17.81
N GLU A 175 0.27 -7.63 18.68
CA GLU A 175 1.01 -6.48 19.19
C GLU A 175 1.94 -5.91 18.11
N ASN A 176 2.56 -6.76 17.27
CA ASN A 176 3.41 -6.30 16.16
C ASN A 176 2.66 -5.34 15.24
N HIS A 177 1.38 -5.60 14.94
CA HIS A 177 0.58 -4.73 14.05
C HIS A 177 -0.27 -3.69 14.79
N ARG A 178 -0.21 -3.62 16.11
CA ARG A 178 -0.89 -2.56 16.86
C ARG A 178 -0.30 -1.21 16.44
N GLY A 179 -1.16 -0.29 15.99
CA GLY A 179 -0.76 1.02 15.50
C GLY A 179 -0.20 1.03 14.07
N HIS A 180 -0.25 -0.10 13.34
CA HIS A 180 0.25 -0.19 11.98
C HIS A 180 -0.36 0.90 11.10
N LEU A 181 0.49 1.78 10.59
CA LEU A 181 0.10 2.94 9.81
C LEU A 181 -0.85 3.94 10.52
N MET A 182 -0.98 3.88 11.85
CA MET A 182 -1.85 4.77 12.65
C MET A 182 -1.10 5.52 13.76
N PHE A 183 -0.13 4.91 14.43
CA PHE A 183 0.68 5.57 15.46
C PHE A 183 1.94 4.76 15.74
N VAL A 184 2.98 5.40 16.28
CA VAL A 184 4.19 4.70 16.77
C VAL A 184 3.99 4.33 18.22
N LYS A 185 4.20 3.05 18.57
CA LYS A 185 4.12 2.62 19.97
C LYS A 185 5.34 3.11 20.77
N PRO A 186 5.22 3.36 22.09
CA PRO A 186 6.36 3.78 22.91
C PRO A 186 7.59 2.85 22.79
N GLU A 187 7.37 1.54 22.71
CA GLU A 187 8.41 0.52 22.60
C GLU A 187 9.12 0.53 21.24
N GLU A 188 8.47 1.06 20.20
CA GLU A 188 9.02 1.17 18.84
C GLU A 188 9.78 2.47 18.62
N ARG A 189 9.53 3.48 19.46
CA ARG A 189 10.13 4.81 19.35
C ARG A 189 11.65 4.79 19.19
N PRO A 190 12.42 3.93 19.89
CA PRO A 190 13.88 3.84 19.70
C PRO A 190 14.31 3.37 18.30
N PHE A 191 13.44 2.64 17.59
CA PHE A 191 13.72 2.10 16.25
C PHE A 191 13.26 3.04 15.13
N VAL A 192 12.31 3.92 15.40
CA VAL A 192 11.82 4.94 14.46
C VAL A 192 12.75 6.15 14.50
N THR A 193 13.90 6.03 13.84
CA THR A 193 14.95 7.05 13.77
C THR A 193 14.72 8.03 12.61
N ALA A 194 15.38 9.19 12.66
CA ALA A 194 15.36 10.16 11.55
C ALA A 194 15.83 9.54 10.23
N GLU A 195 16.83 8.66 10.28
CA GLU A 195 17.33 7.95 9.10
C GLU A 195 16.30 6.98 8.55
N LEU A 196 15.66 6.17 9.41
CA LEU A 196 14.62 5.26 8.98
C LEU A 196 13.48 6.04 8.30
N ILE A 197 13.02 7.13 8.92
CA ILE A 197 11.97 8.00 8.36
C ILE A 197 12.40 8.52 6.98
N ARG A 198 13.58 9.15 6.85
CA ARG A 198 14.05 9.71 5.58
C ARG A 198 14.14 8.68 4.45
N ARG A 199 14.54 7.44 4.76
CA ARG A 199 14.75 6.38 3.77
C ARG A 199 13.48 5.62 3.37
N THR A 200 12.42 5.72 4.17
CA THR A 200 11.27 4.82 4.03
C THR A 200 9.94 5.55 3.90
N THR A 201 9.99 6.87 3.87
CA THR A 201 8.84 7.76 3.78
C THR A 201 9.18 8.95 2.88
N TYR A 202 8.15 9.65 2.43
CA TYR A 202 8.31 10.91 1.71
C TYR A 202 8.35 12.05 2.73
N THR A 203 9.41 12.06 3.54
CA THR A 203 9.66 13.09 4.56
C THR A 203 10.88 13.91 4.20
N ALA A 204 10.66 15.17 3.89
CA ALA A 204 11.67 16.14 3.44
C ALA A 204 11.06 17.55 3.43
N THR A 205 11.84 18.57 3.06
CA THR A 205 11.32 19.92 2.86
C THR A 205 10.34 19.99 1.68
N GLU A 206 9.53 21.04 1.61
CA GLU A 206 8.58 21.24 0.51
C GLU A 206 9.24 21.21 -0.88
N GLY A 207 10.42 21.83 -1.03
CA GLY A 207 11.17 21.86 -2.29
C GLY A 207 11.60 20.46 -2.73
N GLU A 208 12.25 19.71 -1.84
CA GLU A 208 12.71 18.35 -2.11
C GLU A 208 11.55 17.39 -2.42
N LEU A 209 10.41 17.54 -1.74
CA LEU A 209 9.24 16.71 -2.02
C LEU A 209 8.65 16.98 -3.40
N LYS A 210 8.62 18.25 -3.85
CA LYS A 210 8.20 18.58 -5.22
C LYS A 210 9.11 17.91 -6.25
N GLU A 211 10.43 17.96 -6.05
CA GLU A 211 11.37 17.27 -6.96
C GLU A 211 11.14 15.75 -6.98
N ARG A 212 10.94 15.13 -5.80
CA ARG A 212 10.66 13.69 -5.70
C ARG A 212 9.35 13.29 -6.39
N PHE A 213 8.28 14.07 -6.24
CA PHE A 213 7.02 13.78 -6.92
C PHE A 213 7.06 14.07 -8.42
N ALA A 214 7.82 15.08 -8.85
CA ALA A 214 8.09 15.31 -10.28
C ALA A 214 8.79 14.09 -10.89
N ALA A 215 9.81 13.55 -10.22
CA ALA A 215 10.51 12.34 -10.67
C ALA A 215 9.58 11.10 -10.75
N LEU A 216 8.63 10.95 -9.82
CA LEU A 216 7.61 9.89 -9.89
C LEU A 216 6.69 10.06 -11.10
N ALA A 217 6.25 11.29 -11.38
CA ALA A 217 5.42 11.59 -12.54
C ALA A 217 6.17 11.33 -13.86
N GLU A 218 7.44 11.77 -13.95
CA GLU A 218 8.32 11.51 -15.10
C GLU A 218 8.55 10.01 -15.33
N ALA A 219 8.69 9.24 -14.25
CA ALA A 219 8.79 7.79 -14.34
C ALA A 219 7.51 7.14 -14.89
N GLY A 220 6.36 7.81 -14.73
CA GLY A 220 5.06 7.42 -15.28
C GLY A 220 4.05 6.92 -14.24
N PHE A 221 4.19 7.30 -12.97
CA PHE A 221 3.09 7.20 -12.02
C PHE A 221 2.03 8.24 -12.36
N SER A 222 0.76 7.83 -12.37
CA SER A 222 -0.37 8.73 -12.66
C SER A 222 -0.89 9.42 -11.40
N GLU A 223 -0.67 8.82 -10.22
CA GLU A 223 -1.19 9.33 -8.95
C GLU A 223 -0.25 9.01 -7.78
N VAL A 224 -0.31 9.86 -6.76
CA VAL A 224 0.30 9.64 -5.46
C VAL A 224 -0.79 9.65 -4.41
N ALA A 225 -0.97 8.52 -3.71
CA ALA A 225 -1.88 8.39 -2.59
C ALA A 225 -1.12 8.61 -1.28
N ILE A 226 -1.41 9.73 -0.60
CA ILE A 226 -0.80 10.06 0.68
C ILE A 226 -1.66 9.56 1.82
N GLN A 227 -1.07 8.77 2.70
CA GLN A 227 -1.69 8.36 3.93
C GLN A 227 -1.66 9.48 4.97
N ILE A 228 -2.84 9.90 5.42
CA ILE A 228 -3.01 10.80 6.56
C ILE A 228 -3.20 9.99 7.83
N VAL A 229 -2.41 10.29 8.85
CA VAL A 229 -2.45 9.59 10.14
C VAL A 229 -3.58 10.15 11.01
N PRO A 230 -4.33 9.32 11.76
CA PRO A 230 -5.35 9.81 12.68
C PRO A 230 -4.81 10.84 13.68
N GLY A 231 -5.53 11.94 13.87
CA GLY A 231 -5.11 13.08 14.69
C GLY A 231 -4.09 14.02 14.00
N GLN A 232 -3.70 13.71 12.76
CA GLN A 232 -2.84 14.55 11.92
C GLN A 232 -3.58 15.04 10.66
N GLU A 233 -4.91 15.16 10.72
CA GLU A 233 -5.75 15.53 9.57
C GLU A 233 -5.39 16.89 8.99
N HIS A 234 -4.87 17.82 9.81
CA HIS A 234 -4.36 19.11 9.37
C HIS A 234 -3.25 19.01 8.32
N ALA A 235 -2.51 17.90 8.28
CA ALA A 235 -1.47 17.67 7.29
C ALA A 235 -2.02 17.65 5.85
N ILE A 236 -3.34 17.46 5.66
CA ILE A 236 -3.96 17.55 4.33
C ILE A 236 -3.73 18.91 3.67
N GLU A 237 -3.67 19.99 4.46
CA GLU A 237 -3.38 21.33 3.95
C GLU A 237 -1.92 21.48 3.52
N ASP A 238 -1.01 20.82 4.23
CA ASP A 238 0.41 20.76 3.88
C ASP A 238 0.61 20.01 2.56
N TRP A 239 0.05 18.81 2.43
CA TRP A 239 0.05 18.07 1.17
C TRP A 239 -0.70 18.79 0.06
N GLY A 240 -1.71 19.59 0.40
CA GLY A 240 -2.41 20.48 -0.52
C GLY A 240 -1.49 21.53 -1.16
N ARG A 241 -0.49 22.05 -0.44
CA ARG A 241 0.54 22.95 -1.01
C ARG A 241 1.37 22.24 -2.07
N ILE A 242 1.79 21.01 -1.80
CA ILE A 242 2.52 20.18 -2.78
C ILE A 242 1.66 19.94 -4.01
N ARG A 243 0.42 19.46 -3.83
CA ARG A 243 -0.50 19.18 -4.94
C ARG A 243 -0.66 20.38 -5.86
N ARG A 244 -0.80 21.60 -5.31
CA ARG A 244 -0.96 22.84 -6.08
C ARG A 244 0.20 23.15 -7.02
N ALA A 245 1.38 22.56 -6.83
CA ALA A 245 2.51 22.72 -7.74
C ALA A 245 2.42 21.84 -9.01
N PHE A 246 1.44 20.93 -9.09
CA PHE A 246 1.28 19.96 -10.19
C PHE A 246 -0.06 20.07 -10.94
N VAL A 247 -0.89 21.08 -10.62
CA VAL A 247 -2.19 21.35 -11.26
C VAL A 247 -2.18 22.65 -12.06
#